data_AF-A0A4U9TW56-F1
#
_entry.id   AF-A0A4U9TW56-F1
#
_cell.length_a   1.000
_cell.length_b   1.000
_cell.length_c   1.000
_cell.angle_alpha   90.00
_cell.angle_beta   90.00
_cell.angle_gamma   90.00
#
_symmetry.space_group_name_H-M   'P 1'
#
loop_
_entity.id
_entity.type
_entity.pdbx_description
1 polymer ?
#
loop_
_entity_poly.entity_id
_entity_poly.type
_entity_poly.pdbx_seq_one_letter_code
_entity_poly.pdbx_strand_id
1 'polypeptide(L)'
;MAWIAHTGDIPQSNGSGAEDQNTPLQVGNTLYVCTAYGKVLSLEADTGKQQWSFDPKASAPNWQRCRGLGYYDNAAPACLIASGCR
;
A
#
# COMPACT_ATOMS: atom_id res chain seq x y z
N MET A 1 1.07 1.48 -21.05
CA MET A 1 1.79 1.63 -19.77
C MET A 1 1.50 3.03 -19.26
N ALA A 2 0.97 3.18 -18.04
CA ALA A 2 0.62 4.50 -17.47
C ALA A 2 1.85 5.18 -16.84
N TRP A 3 2.60 4.45 -16.01
CA TRP A 3 3.84 4.89 -15.38
C TRP A 3 4.58 3.70 -14.75
N ILE A 4 5.78 3.95 -14.23
CA ILE A 4 6.60 3.00 -13.45
C ILE A 4 6.98 3.65 -12.14
N ALA A 5 6.86 2.91 -11.03
CA ALA A 5 7.34 3.33 -9.71
C ALA A 5 8.27 2.25 -9.13
N HIS A 6 9.32 2.68 -8.44
CA HIS A 6 10.27 1.79 -7.77
C HIS A 6 10.14 1.96 -6.26
N THR A 7 9.76 0.89 -5.56
CA THR A 7 9.61 0.91 -4.10
C THR A 7 10.95 0.97 -3.37
N GLY A 8 12.03 0.56 -4.04
CA GLY A 8 13.37 0.40 -3.46
C GLY A 8 13.47 -0.74 -2.44
N ASP A 9 12.41 -1.55 -2.29
CA ASP A 9 12.33 -2.64 -1.34
C ASP A 9 12.35 -3.97 -2.09
N ILE A 10 13.50 -4.64 -2.07
CA ILE A 10 13.74 -5.85 -2.85
C ILE A 10 13.71 -7.06 -1.91
N PRO A 11 12.69 -7.94 -1.99
CA PRO A 11 12.67 -9.16 -1.22
C PRO A 11 13.90 -10.02 -1.50
N GLN A 12 14.57 -10.45 -0.43
CA GLN A 12 15.75 -11.30 -0.53
C GLN A 12 15.35 -12.78 -0.49
N SER A 13 15.72 -13.53 -1.53
CA SER A 13 15.51 -14.98 -1.60
C SER A 13 16.62 -15.72 -0.85
N ASN A 14 16.52 -15.75 0.47
CA ASN A 14 17.47 -16.43 1.37
C ASN A 14 16.93 -17.78 1.90
N GLY A 15 15.90 -18.33 1.26
CA GLY A 15 15.20 -19.54 1.72
C GLY A 15 14.10 -19.29 2.76
N SER A 16 13.87 -18.05 3.19
CA SER A 16 12.87 -17.71 4.23
C SER A 16 11.54 -17.19 3.68
N GLY A 17 11.37 -17.15 2.35
CA GLY A 17 10.09 -16.87 1.69
C GLY A 17 9.65 -15.40 1.70
N ALA A 18 10.58 -14.46 1.58
CA ALA A 18 10.23 -13.06 1.30
C ALA A 18 9.71 -12.95 -0.14
N GLU A 19 8.55 -12.32 -0.31
CA GLU A 19 7.83 -12.27 -1.59
C GLU A 19 7.21 -10.89 -1.81
N ASP A 20 7.35 -10.35 -3.02
CA ASP A 20 6.56 -9.20 -3.48
C ASP A 20 5.14 -9.67 -3.80
N GLN A 21 4.34 -9.79 -2.75
CA GLN A 21 2.89 -9.73 -2.86
C GLN A 21 2.49 -8.28 -2.64
N ASN A 22 1.53 -7.79 -3.42
CA ASN A 22 0.99 -6.44 -3.25
C ASN A 22 -0.35 -6.36 -3.99
N THR A 23 -1.36 -5.82 -3.32
CA THR A 23 -2.62 -5.39 -3.95
C THR A 23 -2.81 -3.93 -3.56
N PRO A 24 -2.43 -2.98 -4.44
CA PRO A 24 -2.49 -1.56 -4.13
C PRO A 24 -3.89 -1.11 -3.73
N LEU A 25 -3.98 -0.20 -2.76
CA LEU A 25 -5.22 0.40 -2.30
C LEU A 25 -5.31 1.83 -2.81
N GLN A 26 -6.31 2.14 -3.64
CA GLN A 26 -6.54 3.50 -4.08
C GLN A 26 -7.61 4.18 -3.22
N VAL A 27 -7.34 5.42 -2.79
CA VAL A 27 -8.33 6.30 -2.13
C VAL A 27 -8.22 7.68 -2.79
N GLY A 28 -9.28 8.12 -3.47
CA GLY A 28 -9.24 9.34 -4.28
C GLY A 28 -8.14 9.28 -5.35
N ASN A 29 -7.27 10.30 -5.38
CA ASN A 29 -6.16 10.41 -6.34
C ASN A 29 -4.83 9.83 -5.81
N THR A 30 -4.88 9.06 -4.72
CA THR A 30 -3.70 8.49 -4.09
C THR A 30 -3.76 6.98 -4.14
N LEU A 31 -2.69 6.37 -4.65
CA LEU A 31 -2.47 4.94 -4.65
C LEU A 31 -1.50 4.56 -3.53
N TYR A 32 -1.94 3.73 -2.60
CA TYR A 32 -1.12 3.20 -1.53
C TYR A 32 -0.59 1.82 -1.89
N VAL A 33 0.71 1.66 -1.72
CA VAL A 33 1.45 0.42 -1.99
C VAL A 33 2.13 -0.02 -0.71
N CYS A 34 2.14 -1.33 -0.45
CA CYS A 34 2.96 -1.90 0.61
C CYS A 34 3.96 -2.90 0.05
N THR A 35 5.07 -3.08 0.75
CA THR A 35 6.20 -3.91 0.33
C THR A 35 6.41 -5.12 1.24
N ALA A 36 7.25 -6.07 0.82
CA ALA A 36 7.52 -7.26 1.60
C ALA A 36 8.03 -6.98 3.03
N TYR A 37 8.85 -5.95 3.22
CA TYR A 37 9.38 -5.57 4.54
C TYR A 37 8.50 -4.55 5.28
N GLY A 38 7.24 -4.37 4.86
CA GLY A 38 6.24 -3.60 5.58
C GLY A 38 6.31 -2.09 5.36
N LYS A 39 7.11 -1.60 4.40
CA LYS A 39 7.07 -0.18 4.02
C LYS A 39 5.74 0.12 3.35
N VAL A 40 5.26 1.34 3.55
CA VAL A 40 4.06 1.87 2.89
C VAL A 40 4.45 3.10 2.09
N LEU A 41 4.10 3.11 0.81
CA LEU A 41 4.33 4.21 -0.11
C LEU A 41 3.00 4.82 -0.52
N SER A 42 2.97 6.14 -0.61
CA SER A 42 1.90 6.88 -1.28
C SER A 42 2.38 7.35 -2.63
N LEU A 43 1.63 7.02 -3.69
CA LEU A 43 1.88 7.42 -5.06
C LEU A 43 0.70 8.26 -5.56
N GLU A 44 1.00 9.28 -6.37
CA GLU A 44 -0.02 9.98 -7.14
C GLU A 44 -0.52 9.07 -8.28
N ALA A 45 -1.83 8.90 -8.42
CA ALA A 45 -2.42 7.83 -9.22
C ALA A 45 -2.14 7.95 -10.72
N ASP A 46 -2.06 9.19 -11.25
CA ASP A 46 -1.90 9.43 -12.69
C ASP A 46 -0.44 9.42 -13.15
N THR A 47 0.51 9.78 -12.28
CA THR A 47 1.93 9.87 -12.62
C THR A 47 2.81 8.81 -11.97
N GLY A 48 2.33 8.13 -10.93
CA GLY A 48 3.13 7.21 -10.12
C GLY A 48 4.17 7.91 -9.24
N LYS A 49 4.16 9.25 -9.17
CA LYS A 49 5.11 10.02 -8.36
C LYS A 49 4.90 9.70 -6.88
N GLN A 50 5.95 9.26 -6.21
CA GLN A 50 5.94 9.07 -4.76
C GLN A 50 5.70 10.40 -4.05
N GLN A 51 4.65 10.46 -3.24
CA GLN A 51 4.33 11.59 -2.37
C GLN A 51 5.07 11.47 -1.03
N TRP A 52 5.05 10.27 -0.44
CA TRP A 52 5.74 9.95 0.80
C TRP A 52 6.00 8.44 0.94
N SER A 53 6.87 8.06 1.87
CA SER A 53 7.13 6.69 2.27
C SER A 53 7.22 6.58 3.80
N PHE A 54 6.68 5.51 4.36
CA PHE A 54 6.75 5.16 5.76
C PHE A 54 7.43 3.80 5.91
N ASP A 55 8.46 3.73 6.75
CA ASP A 55 9.19 2.51 7.08
C ASP A 55 9.01 2.21 8.58
N PRO A 56 8.22 1.18 8.95
CA PRO A 56 8.03 0.80 10.34
C PRO A 56 9.27 0.16 10.96
N LYS A 57 10.31 -0.16 10.16
CA LYS A 57 11.48 -0.95 10.57
C LYS A 57 11.07 -2.29 11.21
N ALA A 58 9.99 -2.87 10.71
CA ALA A 58 9.48 -4.14 11.17
C ALA A 58 10.43 -5.28 10.81
N SER A 59 10.43 -6.34 11.61
CA SER A 59 11.17 -7.56 11.33
C SER A 59 10.29 -8.78 11.54
N ALA A 60 10.51 -9.78 10.70
CA ALA A 60 9.92 -11.10 10.83
C ALA A 60 10.97 -12.13 10.40
N PRO A 61 10.99 -13.33 11.01
CA PRO A 61 11.99 -14.34 10.69
C PRO A 61 11.77 -14.99 9.30
N ASN A 62 10.53 -15.01 8.81
CA ASN A 62 10.14 -15.64 7.56
C ASN A 62 8.86 -15.04 6.99
N TRP A 63 8.57 -15.38 5.73
CA TRP A 63 7.32 -15.06 5.03
C TRP A 63 6.99 -13.56 5.01
N GLN A 64 8.01 -12.72 4.85
CA GLN A 64 7.85 -11.28 4.68
C GLN A 64 7.13 -11.01 3.35
N ARG A 65 5.89 -10.54 3.45
CA ARG A 65 5.03 -10.18 2.32
C ARG A 65 3.93 -9.27 2.81
N CYS A 66 3.54 -8.30 1.99
CA CYS A 66 2.33 -7.53 2.25
C CYS A 66 1.21 -7.99 1.32
N ARG A 67 0.04 -8.36 1.84
CA ARG A 67 -1.07 -8.81 0.97
C ARG A 67 -2.03 -7.71 0.57
N GLY A 68 -1.96 -6.56 1.24
CA GLY A 68 -2.84 -5.43 1.00
C GLY A 68 -2.84 -4.49 2.21
N LEU A 69 -3.60 -3.41 2.06
CA LEU A 69 -3.77 -2.38 3.06
C LEU A 69 -5.27 -2.21 3.38
N GLY A 70 -5.55 -1.69 4.57
CA GLY A 70 -6.90 -1.26 4.96
C GLY A 70 -6.95 0.27 5.06
N TYR A 71 -8.11 0.85 4.74
CA TYR A 71 -8.38 2.27 4.91
C TYR A 71 -9.64 2.46 5.74
N TYR A 72 -9.60 3.44 6.63
CA TYR A 72 -10.73 3.86 7.43
C TYR A 72 -10.74 5.39 7.49
N ASP A 73 -11.88 5.98 7.18
CA ASP A 73 -12.12 7.41 7.33
C ASP A 73 -13.08 7.65 8.49
N ASN A 74 -12.58 8.29 9.55
CA ASN A 74 -13.39 8.62 10.72
C ASN A 74 -14.26 9.88 10.51
N ALA A 75 -14.11 10.56 9.39
CA ALA A 75 -14.87 11.76 9.01
C ALA A 75 -15.86 11.51 7.88
N ALA A 76 -15.85 10.33 7.24
CA ALA A 76 -16.83 9.99 6.22
C ALA A 76 -18.23 9.99 6.85
N PRO A 77 -19.15 10.88 6.41
CA PRO A 77 -20.47 10.92 6.99
C PRO A 77 -21.17 9.58 6.74
N ALA A 78 -21.70 8.96 7.81
CA ALA A 78 -22.47 7.69 7.75
C ALA A 78 -23.58 7.68 6.68
N CYS A 79 -24.00 8.88 6.28
CA CYS A 79 -24.91 9.24 5.21
C CYS A 79 -24.53 8.71 3.80
N LEU A 80 -23.24 8.43 3.53
CA LEU A 80 -22.81 7.85 2.23
C LEU A 80 -22.92 6.32 2.17
N ILE A 81 -23.06 5.63 3.31
CA ILE A 81 -22.98 4.17 3.39
C ILE A 81 -24.36 3.52 3.51
N ALA A 82 -25.38 4.26 3.96
CA ALA A 82 -26.78 3.88 3.88
C ALA A 82 -27.42 4.57 2.67
N SER A 83 -28.08 3.82 1.78
CA SER A 83 -28.73 4.29 0.54
C SER A 83 -29.93 5.25 0.74
N GLY A 84 -29.83 6.24 1.63
CA GLY A 84 -31.00 6.98 2.11
C GLY A 84 -30.78 8.43 2.53
N CYS A 85 -29.64 9.06 2.23
CA CYS A 85 -29.55 10.51 2.37
C CYS A 85 -30.09 11.19 1.12
N ARG A 86 -31.24 11.87 1.27
CA ARG A 86 -31.70 12.90 0.35
C ARG A 86 -30.99 14.22 0.65
#